data_AF-A0A916E1W3-F1
#
_entry.id   AF-A0A916E1W3-F1
#
_cell.length_a   1.000
_cell.length_b   1.000
_cell.length_c   1.000
_cell.angle_alpha   90.00
_cell.angle_beta   90.00
_cell.angle_gamma   90.00
#
_symmetry.space_group_name_H-M   'P 1'
#
loop_
_entity.id
_entity.type
_entity.pdbx_description
1 polymer ?
#
loop_
_entity_poly.entity_id
_entity_poly.type
_entity_poly.pdbx_seq_one_letter_code
_entity_poly.pdbx_strand_id
1 'polypeptide(L)'
;MKIILEILKAADELCISELIDHIQEFLLYNPELILSNLVLIHQFVKEYEHFTELQTFCLNTINQDPAIFFETKDFITIDQSLLLSILK
;
A
#
# COMPACT_ATOMS: atom_id res chain seq x y z
N MET A 1 2.77 -10.27 -0.39
CA MET A 1 2.10 -9.01 -0.75
C MET A 1 1.51 -9.05 -2.15
N LYS A 2 2.28 -9.27 -3.23
CA LYS A 2 1.78 -9.26 -4.63
C LYS A 2 0.45 -9.99 -4.85
N ILE A 3 0.33 -11.25 -4.39
CA ILE A 3 -0.91 -12.04 -4.51
C ILE A 3 -2.10 -11.36 -3.82
N ILE A 4 -1.89 -10.75 -2.64
CA ILE A 4 -2.97 -10.07 -1.91
C ILE A 4 -3.46 -8.85 -2.70
N LEU A 5 -2.54 -8.08 -3.28
CA LEU A 5 -2.90 -6.92 -4.10
C LEU A 5 -3.59 -7.33 -5.41
N GLU A 6 -3.16 -8.44 -6.04
CA GLU A 6 -3.84 -9.00 -7.21
C GLU A 6 -5.26 -9.50 -6.88
N ILE A 7 -5.47 -10.11 -5.71
CA ILE A 7 -6.80 -10.48 -5.24
C ILE A 7 -7.65 -9.24 -4.97
N LEU A 8 -7.08 -8.21 -4.33
CA LEU A 8 -7.79 -6.96 -4.04
C LEU A 8 -8.23 -6.26 -5.33
N LYS A 9 -7.36 -6.24 -6.34
CA LYS A 9 -7.68 -5.78 -7.70
C LYS A 9 -8.82 -6.59 -8.33
N ALA A 10 -8.73 -7.92 -8.31
CA ALA A 10 -9.77 -8.77 -8.88
C ALA A 10 -11.11 -8.62 -8.15
N ALA A 11 -11.08 -8.40 -6.83
CA ALA A 11 -12.28 -8.14 -6.02
C ALA A 11 -12.94 -6.81 -6.40
N ASP A 12 -12.15 -5.76 -6.65
CA ASP A 12 -12.63 -4.48 -7.18
C ASP A 12 -13.25 -4.63 -8.59
N GLU A 13 -12.53 -5.28 -9.51
CA GLU A 13 -13.01 -5.53 -10.89
C GLU A 13 -14.32 -6.33 -10.93
N LEU A 14 -14.52 -7.24 -9.97
CA LEU A 14 -15.72 -8.07 -9.85
C LEU A 14 -16.79 -7.48 -8.91
N CYS A 15 -16.56 -6.29 -8.35
CA CYS A 15 -17.44 -5.63 -7.39
C CYS A 15 -17.78 -6.47 -6.14
N ILE A 16 -16.81 -7.23 -5.62
CA ILE A 16 -16.98 -8.09 -4.43
C ILE A 16 -16.58 -7.31 -3.17
N SER A 17 -17.44 -6.39 -2.73
CA SER A 17 -17.15 -5.49 -1.59
C SER A 17 -16.79 -6.22 -0.30
N GLU A 18 -17.44 -7.33 0.03
CA GLU A 18 -17.15 -8.11 1.24
C GLU A 18 -15.69 -8.62 1.28
N LEU A 19 -15.14 -8.99 0.12
CA LEU A 19 -13.75 -9.44 0.01
C LEU A 19 -12.78 -8.27 0.10
N ILE A 20 -13.13 -7.12 -0.48
CA ILE A 20 -12.36 -5.88 -0.35
C ILE A 20 -12.24 -5.49 1.13
N ASP A 21 -13.37 -5.43 1.83
CA ASP A 21 -13.43 -5.06 3.25
C ASP A 21 -12.61 -6.03 4.09
N HIS A 22 -12.76 -7.33 3.86
CA HIS A 22 -12.02 -8.36 4.59
C HIS A 22 -10.49 -8.24 4.39
N ILE A 23 -10.04 -7.98 3.16
CA ILE A 23 -8.60 -7.83 2.87
C ILE A 23 -8.06 -6.53 3.48
N GLN A 24 -8.80 -5.42 3.40
CA GLN A 24 -8.39 -4.16 4.01
C GLN A 24 -8.29 -4.30 5.54
N GLU A 25 -9.29 -4.87 6.20
CA GLU A 25 -9.25 -5.16 7.63
C GLU A 25 -8.04 -6.04 7.99
N PHE A 26 -7.79 -7.11 7.21
CA PHE A 26 -6.64 -7.98 7.41
C PHE A 26 -5.31 -7.22 7.33
N LEU A 27 -5.14 -6.34 6.34
CA LEU A 27 -3.93 -5.53 6.19
C LEU A 27 -3.77 -4.53 7.34
N LEU A 28 -4.84 -3.81 7.70
CA LEU A 28 -4.83 -2.80 8.77
C LEU A 28 -4.61 -3.43 10.15
N TYR A 29 -5.07 -4.66 10.37
CA TYR A 29 -4.79 -5.42 11.59
C TYR A 29 -3.34 -5.91 11.66
N ASN A 30 -2.64 -5.98 10.53
CA ASN A 30 -1.26 -6.47 10.43
C ASN A 30 -0.34 -5.39 9.83
N PRO A 31 -0.12 -4.25 10.52
CA PRO A 31 0.66 -3.13 9.98
C PRO A 31 2.08 -3.53 9.58
N GLU A 32 2.68 -4.52 10.24
CA GLU A 32 4.00 -5.10 9.91
C GLU A 32 4.08 -5.57 8.44
N LEU A 33 2.97 -6.12 7.90
CA LEU A 33 2.88 -6.55 6.51
C LEU A 33 2.85 -5.33 5.58
N ILE A 34 2.20 -4.25 6.00
CA ILE A 34 2.17 -3.00 5.24
C ILE A 34 3.57 -2.38 5.24
N LEU A 35 4.18 -2.21 6.41
CA LEU A 35 5.49 -1.59 6.57
C LEU A 35 6.59 -2.34 5.81
N SER A 36 6.54 -3.67 5.81
CA SER A 36 7.53 -4.48 5.06
C SER A 36 7.33 -4.47 3.54
N ASN A 37 6.21 -3.94 3.04
CA ASN A 37 5.86 -3.84 1.62
C ASN A 37 5.29 -2.45 1.25
N LEU A 38 5.80 -1.39 1.89
CA LEU A 38 5.20 -0.06 1.82
C LEU A 38 5.28 0.52 0.40
N VAL A 39 6.36 0.25 -0.34
CA VAL A 39 6.52 0.74 -1.71
C VAL A 39 5.44 0.18 -2.62
N LEU A 40 5.25 -1.13 -2.59
CA LEU A 40 4.25 -1.82 -3.41
C LEU A 40 2.83 -1.39 -3.05
N ILE A 41 2.53 -1.26 -1.76
CA ILE A 41 1.20 -0.85 -1.31
C ILE A 41 0.94 0.62 -1.64
N HIS A 42 1.92 1.50 -1.44
CA HIS A 42 1.79 2.90 -1.80
C HIS A 42 1.52 3.07 -3.30
N GLN A 43 2.23 2.34 -4.16
CA GLN A 43 1.96 2.33 -5.60
C GLN A 43 0.54 1.83 -5.91
N PHE A 44 0.09 0.77 -5.24
CA PHE A 44 -1.25 0.24 -5.41
C PHE A 44 -2.32 1.26 -5.01
N VAL A 45 -2.30 1.82 -3.80
CA VAL A 45 -3.34 2.77 -3.34
C VAL A 45 -3.30 4.11 -4.09
N LYS A 46 -2.19 4.43 -4.77
CA LYS A 46 -2.09 5.55 -5.69
C LYS A 46 -2.79 5.27 -7.03
N GLU A 47 -2.77 4.02 -7.51
CA GLU A 47 -3.48 3.60 -8.73
C GLU A 47 -4.98 3.40 -8.44
N TYR A 48 -5.32 2.89 -7.26
CA TYR A 48 -6.69 2.59 -6.84
C TYR A 48 -7.13 3.51 -5.70
N GLU A 49 -7.41 4.78 -6.01
CA GLU A 49 -7.69 5.84 -5.03
C GLU A 49 -8.94 5.61 -4.15
N HIS A 50 -9.78 4.62 -4.48
CA HIS A 50 -10.99 4.32 -3.71
C HIS A 50 -10.73 3.48 -2.45
N PHE A 51 -9.55 2.88 -2.28
CA PHE A 51 -9.16 2.19 -1.04
C PHE A 51 -8.71 3.20 0.04
N THR A 52 -9.65 4.05 0.47
CA THR A 52 -9.38 5.25 1.27
C THR A 52 -8.76 4.96 2.64
N GLU A 53 -9.13 3.85 3.30
CA GLU A 53 -8.57 3.49 4.60
C GLU A 53 -7.10 3.08 4.48
N LEU A 54 -6.78 2.21 3.52
CA LEU A 54 -5.42 1.76 3.25
C LEU A 54 -4.55 2.93 2.77
N GLN A 55 -5.12 3.82 1.94
CA GLN A 55 -4.46 5.05 1.49
C GLN A 55 -4.15 5.98 2.68
N THR A 56 -5.13 6.20 3.55
CA THR A 56 -4.97 7.05 4.75
C THR A 56 -3.90 6.49 5.68
N PHE A 57 -3.90 5.16 5.90
CA PHE A 57 -2.86 4.50 6.67
C PHE A 57 -1.47 4.77 6.07
N CYS A 58 -1.29 4.51 4.77
CA CYS A 58 0.00 4.73 4.11
C CYS A 58 0.46 6.19 4.19
N LEU A 59 -0.43 7.14 3.90
CA LEU A 59 -0.12 8.57 3.98
C LEU A 59 0.29 9.00 5.40
N ASN A 60 -0.42 8.51 6.42
CA ASN A 60 -0.08 8.80 7.81
C ASN A 60 1.30 8.24 8.18
N THR A 61 1.61 7.00 7.79
CA THR A 61 2.93 6.38 8.01
C THR A 61 4.04 7.19 7.34
N ILE A 62 3.85 7.58 6.07
CA ILE A 62 4.85 8.34 5.29
C ILE A 62 5.04 9.74 5.86
N ASN A 63 3.96 10.41 6.27
CA ASN A 63 4.04 11.76 6.85
C ASN A 63 4.71 11.77 8.23
N GLN A 64 4.61 10.66 8.98
CA GLN A 64 5.30 10.51 10.26
C GLN A 64 6.80 10.32 10.08
N ASP A 65 7.20 9.45 9.15
CA ASP A 65 8.60 9.22 8.83
C ASP A 65 8.79 8.82 7.35
N PRO A 66 9.16 9.78 6.48
CA PRO A 66 9.45 9.50 5.08
C PRO A 66 10.64 8.56 4.89
N ALA A 67 11.55 8.48 5.86
CA ALA A 67 12.76 7.66 5.75
C ALA A 67 12.46 6.16 5.84
N ILE A 68 11.28 5.77 6.33
CA ILE A 68 10.84 4.38 6.42
C ILE A 68 10.88 3.65 5.08
N PHE A 69 10.71 4.37 3.96
CA PHE A 69 10.83 3.80 2.62
C PHE A 69 12.20 3.15 2.40
N PHE A 70 13.28 3.78 2.87
CA PHE A 70 14.64 3.26 2.71
C PHE A 70 14.90 2.00 3.53
N GLU A 71 14.09 1.76 4.57
CA GLU A 71 14.21 0.61 5.46
C GLU A 71 13.34 -0.59 5.01
N THR A 72 12.43 -0.36 4.06
CA THR A 72 11.53 -1.40 3.56
C THR A 72 12.25 -2.44 2.70
N LYS A 73 11.79 -3.69 2.79
CA LYS A 73 12.36 -4.80 2.01
C LYS A 73 12.09 -4.67 0.51
N ASP A 74 11.02 -3.96 0.15
CA ASP A 74 10.61 -3.71 -1.23
C ASP A 74 11.10 -2.36 -1.76
N PHE A 75 12.02 -1.67 -1.06
CA PHE A 75 12.64 -0.45 -1.58
C PHE A 75 13.20 -0.60 -3.00
N ILE A 76 13.75 -1.77 -3.34
CA ILE A 76 14.27 -2.07 -4.69
C ILE A 76 13.21 -2.02 -5.80
N THR A 77 11.91 -2.02 -5.46
CA THR A 77 10.80 -1.93 -6.44
C THR A 77 10.29 -0.49 -6.61
N ILE A 78 10.92 0.49 -5.96
CA ILE A 78 10.51 1.89 -6.03
C ILE A 78 10.66 2.44 -7.45
N ASP A 79 9.64 3.15 -7.92
CA ASP A 79 9.72 3.85 -9.20
C ASP A 79 10.42 5.21 -9.05
N GLN A 80 10.93 5.73 -10.17
CA GLN A 80 11.67 6.99 -10.20
C GLN A 80 10.84 8.18 -9.66
N SER A 81 9.53 8.21 -9.93
CA SER A 81 8.67 9.33 -9.51
C SER A 81 8.51 9.36 -8.00
N LEU A 82 8.32 8.18 -7.38
CA LEU A 82 8.22 8.03 -5.95
C LEU A 82 9.55 8.33 -5.26
N LEU A 83 10.67 7.80 -5.78
CA LEU A 83 12.00 8.08 -5.23
C LEU A 83 12.32 9.59 -5.23
N LEU A 84 12.02 10.29 -6.33
CA LEU A 84 12.24 11.75 -6.41
C LEU A 84 11.33 12.54 -5.46
N SER A 85 10.15 12.03 -5.12
CA SER A 85 9.26 12.69 -4.14
C SER A 85 9.76 12.56 -2.70
N ILE A 86 10.47 11.49 -2.36
CA ILE A 86 10.97 11.22 -1.00
C ILE A 86 12.33 11.91 -0.76
N LEU A 87 13.13 12.15 -1.81
CA LEU A 87 14.45 12.79 -1.72
C LEU A 87 14.42 14.34 -1.69
N LYS A 88 13.23 14.94 -1.78
CA LYS A 88 13.06 16.40 -1.87
C LYS A 88 12.92 17.07 -0.51
#